data_AF-A0A6G7ZFB1-F1
#
_entry.id   AF-A0A6G7ZFB1-F1
#
_cell.length_a   1.000
_cell.length_b   1.000
_cell.length_c   1.000
_cell.angle_alpha   90.00
_cell.angle_beta   90.00
_cell.angle_gamma   90.00
#
_symmetry.space_group_name_H-M   'P 1'
#
loop_
_entity.id
_entity.type
_entity.pdbx_description
1 polymer ?
#
loop_
_entity_poly.entity_id
_entity_poly.type
_entity_poly.pdbx_seq_one_letter_code
_entity_poly.pdbx_strand_id
1 'polypeptide(L)'
;MMRKLSSLRRDDRGAAIIELAIVAPVLALLTIGVVDMSNGFATKLKLEQASQRAIEKIMQTTGNGTAEDTIIAEAAHQADVPVENVTVTYRLECDGTVQDDPEGECLETQQTAKWVTVTVNDQYEPLFAMQLFKFSGLESDGTYHISAKAGMRTQ
;
A
#
# COMPACT_ATOMS: atom_id res chain seq x y z
N MET A 1 -55.05 -7.60 33.80
CA MET A 1 -53.68 -7.22 33.40
C MET A 1 -52.89 -8.38 32.78
N MET A 2 -53.00 -9.62 33.29
CA MET A 2 -52.28 -10.81 32.78
C MET A 2 -52.55 -11.19 31.31
N ARG A 3 -53.71 -10.81 30.76
CA ARG A 3 -54.09 -11.15 29.37
C ARG A 3 -53.24 -10.42 28.31
N LYS A 4 -52.73 -9.22 28.63
CA LYS A 4 -51.86 -8.44 27.74
C LYS A 4 -50.42 -8.99 27.68
N LEU A 5 -49.94 -9.66 28.73
CA LEU A 5 -48.64 -10.36 28.68
C LEU A 5 -48.70 -11.62 27.80
N SER A 6 -49.85 -12.31 27.77
CA SER A 6 -50.02 -13.49 26.90
C SER A 6 -50.07 -13.15 25.41
N SER A 7 -50.50 -11.93 25.05
CA SER A 7 -50.52 -11.48 23.64
C SER A 7 -49.13 -11.07 23.16
N LEU A 8 -48.30 -10.47 24.02
CA LEU A 8 -46.89 -10.16 23.71
C LEU A 8 -46.07 -11.42 23.42
N ARG A 9 -46.37 -12.52 24.13
CA ARG A 9 -45.70 -13.82 23.93
C ARG A 9 -46.11 -14.53 22.63
N ARG A 10 -47.19 -14.09 21.98
CA ARG A 10 -47.74 -14.67 20.74
C ARG A 10 -47.50 -13.77 19.52
N ASP A 11 -46.70 -12.72 19.67
CA ASP A 11 -46.46 -11.71 18.64
C ASP A 11 -45.17 -12.01 17.87
N ASP A 12 -45.28 -12.82 16.82
CA ASP A 12 -44.15 -13.22 15.96
C ASP A 12 -43.68 -12.07 15.04
N ARG A 13 -44.46 -10.99 14.91
CA ARG A 13 -44.13 -9.85 14.03
C ARG A 13 -42.97 -9.01 14.57
N GLY A 14 -42.78 -8.97 15.89
CA GLY A 14 -41.68 -8.25 16.53
C GLY A 14 -40.37 -9.04 16.61
N ALA A 15 -40.44 -10.37 16.52
CA ALA A 15 -39.26 -11.24 16.63
C ALA A 15 -38.27 -10.99 15.48
N ALA A 16 -38.75 -10.89 14.24
CA ALA A 16 -37.91 -10.61 13.07
C ALA A 16 -37.17 -9.27 13.16
N ILE A 17 -37.78 -8.23 13.76
CA ILE A 17 -37.13 -6.92 13.96
C ILE A 17 -36.01 -7.04 15.00
N ILE A 18 -36.23 -7.80 16.08
CA ILE A 18 -35.22 -8.01 17.14
C ILE A 18 -34.05 -8.85 16.61
N GLU A 19 -34.33 -9.91 15.85
CA GLU A 19 -33.31 -10.74 15.21
C GLU A 19 -32.45 -9.90 14.23
N LEU A 20 -33.09 -9.08 13.39
CA LEU A 20 -32.39 -8.16 12.51
C LEU A 20 -31.58 -7.11 13.30
N ALA A 21 -32.11 -6.58 14.40
CA ALA A 21 -31.42 -5.59 15.23
C ALA A 21 -30.12 -6.14 15.86
N ILE A 22 -30.02 -7.46 16.06
CA ILE A 22 -28.81 -8.12 16.57
C ILE A 22 -27.85 -8.45 15.42
N VAL A 23 -28.36 -8.89 14.26
CA VAL A 23 -27.52 -9.28 13.12
C VAL A 23 -26.99 -8.07 12.34
N ALA A 24 -27.80 -7.03 12.18
CA ALA A 24 -27.45 -5.81 11.44
C ALA A 24 -26.13 -5.14 11.91
N PRO A 25 -25.85 -4.94 13.21
CA PRO A 25 -24.57 -4.35 13.62
C PRO A 25 -23.37 -5.23 13.30
N VAL A 26 -23.52 -6.56 13.33
CA VAL A 26 -22.45 -7.49 12.96
C VAL A 26 -22.15 -7.38 11.46
N LEU A 27 -23.19 -7.38 10.62
CA LEU A 27 -23.04 -7.20 9.18
C LEU A 27 -22.45 -5.82 8.85
N ALA A 28 -22.89 -4.76 9.53
CA ALA A 28 -22.35 -3.42 9.34
C ALA A 28 -20.85 -3.35 9.64
N LEU A 29 -20.40 -3.92 10.77
CA LEU A 29 -18.98 -3.98 11.12
C LEU A 29 -18.15 -4.76 10.10
N LEU A 30 -18.68 -5.90 9.61
CA LEU A 30 -18.02 -6.68 8.57
C LEU A 30 -17.89 -5.88 7.27
N THR A 31 -18.95 -5.20 6.83
CA THR A 31 -18.88 -4.38 5.61
C THR A 31 -17.92 -3.21 5.75
N ILE A 32 -17.91 -2.57 6.92
CA ILE A 32 -17.00 -1.46 7.21
C ILE A 32 -15.54 -1.93 7.16
N GLY A 33 -15.23 -3.06 7.80
CA GLY A 33 -13.87 -3.63 7.80
C GLY A 33 -13.39 -4.01 6.39
N VAL A 34 -14.27 -4.59 5.57
CA VAL A 34 -13.95 -4.94 4.18
C VAL A 34 -13.66 -3.68 3.35
N VAL A 35 -14.45 -2.61 3.51
CA VAL A 35 -14.24 -1.36 2.77
C VAL A 35 -12.91 -0.71 3.14
N ASP A 36 -12.57 -0.66 4.43
CA ASP A 36 -11.33 -0.06 4.91
C ASP A 36 -10.09 -0.85 4.41
N MET A 37 -10.13 -2.19 4.53
CA MET A 37 -9.09 -3.06 3.95
C MET A 37 -8.96 -2.87 2.44
N SER A 38 -10.09 -2.77 1.72
CA SER A 38 -10.07 -2.57 0.26
C SER A 38 -9.39 -1.26 -0.13
N ASN A 39 -9.64 -0.19 0.62
CA ASN A 39 -9.01 1.11 0.40
C ASN A 39 -7.50 1.05 0.67
N GLY A 40 -7.06 0.41 1.76
CA GLY A 40 -5.63 0.23 2.03
C GLY A 40 -4.91 -0.55 0.92
N PHE A 41 -5.53 -1.61 0.39
CA PHE A 41 -4.99 -2.33 -0.77
C PHE A 41 -4.99 -1.49 -2.05
N ALA A 42 -6.02 -0.65 -2.26
CA ALA A 42 -6.06 0.26 -3.40
C ALA A 42 -4.90 1.27 -3.35
N THR A 43 -4.59 1.82 -2.17
CA THR A 43 -3.41 2.67 -1.97
C THR A 43 -2.13 1.92 -2.32
N LYS A 44 -1.95 0.68 -1.83
CA LYS A 44 -0.78 -0.13 -2.18
C LYS A 44 -0.63 -0.34 -3.69
N LEU A 45 -1.71 -0.69 -4.38
CA LEU A 45 -1.70 -0.87 -5.84
C LEU A 45 -1.34 0.42 -6.58
N LYS A 46 -1.81 1.57 -6.09
CA LYS A 46 -1.44 2.89 -6.64
C LYS A 46 0.07 3.12 -6.54
N LEU A 47 0.68 2.83 -5.39
CA LEU A 47 2.14 2.97 -5.20
C LEU A 47 2.94 2.02 -6.12
N GLU A 48 2.47 0.79 -6.29
CA GLU A 48 3.11 -0.18 -7.20
C GLU A 48 3.04 0.28 -8.66
N GLN A 49 1.88 0.78 -9.11
CA GLN A 49 1.71 1.32 -10.46
C GLN A 49 2.57 2.58 -10.67
N ALA A 50 2.64 3.47 -9.69
CA ALA A 50 3.48 4.66 -9.74
C ALA A 50 4.96 4.31 -9.88
N SER A 51 5.44 3.35 -9.08
CA SER A 51 6.82 2.87 -9.12
C SER A 51 7.16 2.25 -10.49
N GLN A 52 6.26 1.44 -11.06
CA GLN A 52 6.46 0.83 -12.38
C GLN A 52 6.48 1.87 -13.50
N ARG A 53 5.55 2.83 -13.50
CA ARG A 53 5.52 3.93 -14.49
C ARG A 53 6.78 4.78 -14.43
N ALA A 54 7.27 5.08 -13.21
CA ALA A 54 8.50 5.82 -13.04
C ALA A 54 9.69 5.08 -13.68
N ILE A 55 9.75 3.75 -13.55
CA ILE A 55 10.78 2.93 -14.20
C ILE A 55 10.65 2.93 -15.73
N GLU A 56 9.44 2.78 -16.26
CA GLU A 56 9.20 2.85 -17.71
C GLU A 56 9.63 4.20 -18.28
N LYS A 57 9.46 5.29 -17.52
CA LYS A 57 9.91 6.63 -17.89
C LYS A 57 11.43 6.74 -18.02
N ILE A 58 12.20 6.03 -17.19
CA ILE A 58 13.66 5.97 -17.30
C ILE A 58 14.06 5.33 -18.61
N MET A 59 13.42 4.22 -18.99
CA MET A 59 13.74 3.51 -20.23
C MET A 59 13.53 4.38 -21.48
N GLN A 60 12.64 5.36 -21.40
CA GLN A 60 12.36 6.29 -22.49
C GLN A 60 13.26 7.54 -22.45
N THR A 61 13.75 7.93 -21.27
CA THR A 61 14.57 9.13 -21.09
C THR A 61 16.02 8.86 -21.50
N THR A 62 16.40 9.34 -22.68
CA THR A 62 17.78 9.34 -23.21
C THR A 62 18.51 10.67 -22.98
N GLY A 63 17.99 11.54 -22.11
CA GLY A 63 18.42 12.93 -21.95
C GLY A 63 19.26 13.23 -20.72
N ASN A 64 20.22 14.15 -20.90
CA ASN A 64 21.26 14.70 -20.01
C ASN A 64 20.84 15.27 -18.62
N GLY A 65 19.67 14.93 -18.09
CA GLY A 65 19.33 15.20 -16.68
C GLY A 65 19.82 14.07 -15.77
N THR A 66 20.00 14.35 -14.48
CA THR A 66 20.08 13.29 -13.45
C THR A 66 18.78 12.50 -13.53
N ALA A 67 18.82 11.32 -14.14
CA ALA A 67 17.64 10.47 -14.34
C ALA A 67 16.85 10.27 -13.03
N GLU A 68 17.55 10.29 -11.91
CA GLU A 68 17.05 10.25 -10.54
C GLU A 68 15.97 11.31 -10.22
N ASP A 69 16.21 12.59 -10.47
CA ASP A 69 15.24 13.65 -10.13
C ASP A 69 13.93 13.50 -10.92
N THR A 70 14.04 13.02 -12.16
CA THR A 70 12.88 12.76 -13.02
C THR A 70 12.08 11.56 -12.50
N ILE A 71 12.77 10.53 -12.00
CA ILE A 71 12.12 9.35 -11.39
C ILE A 71 11.36 9.74 -10.14
N ILE A 72 12.01 10.51 -9.27
CA ILE A 72 11.43 10.96 -8.01
C ILE A 72 10.19 11.80 -8.28
N ALA A 73 10.27 12.78 -9.19
CA ALA A 73 9.16 13.64 -9.53
C ALA A 73 7.98 12.87 -10.16
N GLU A 74 8.24 11.95 -11.09
CA GLU A 74 7.18 11.15 -11.72
C GLU A 74 6.53 10.18 -10.74
N ALA A 75 7.31 9.45 -9.96
CA ALA A 75 6.80 8.51 -8.96
C ALA A 75 5.94 9.24 -7.91
N ALA A 76 6.43 10.38 -7.41
CA ALA A 76 5.71 11.21 -6.45
C ALA A 76 4.38 11.72 -7.02
N HIS A 77 4.39 12.23 -8.25
CA HIS A 77 3.19 12.72 -8.93
C HIS A 77 2.15 11.61 -9.18
N GLN A 78 2.58 10.42 -9.62
CA GLN A 78 1.66 9.31 -9.89
C GLN A 78 1.10 8.69 -8.59
N ALA A 79 1.92 8.63 -7.54
CA ALA A 79 1.50 8.13 -6.23
C ALA A 79 0.71 9.16 -5.41
N ASP A 80 0.75 10.45 -5.78
CA ASP A 80 0.22 11.57 -4.99
C ASP A 80 0.84 11.66 -3.59
N VAL A 81 2.15 11.44 -3.53
CA VAL A 81 2.93 11.50 -2.29
C VAL A 81 4.01 12.58 -2.39
N PRO A 82 4.50 13.11 -1.26
CA PRO A 82 5.64 14.02 -1.25
C PRO A 82 6.90 13.37 -1.86
N VAL A 83 7.76 14.17 -2.49
CA VAL A 83 8.97 13.69 -3.17
C VAL A 83 9.96 13.02 -2.21
N GLU A 84 9.99 13.47 -0.95
CA GLU A 84 10.78 12.90 0.13
C GLU A 84 10.41 11.45 0.50
N ASN A 85 9.21 11.01 0.13
CA ASN A 85 8.76 9.63 0.36
C ASN A 85 9.20 8.67 -0.76
N VAL A 86 9.84 9.18 -1.81
CA VAL A 86 10.38 8.40 -2.91
C VAL A 86 11.89 8.28 -2.76
N THR A 87 12.41 7.06 -2.89
CA THR A 87 13.85 6.78 -2.83
C THR A 87 14.26 5.97 -4.05
N VAL A 88 15.28 6.44 -4.77
CA VAL A 88 15.90 5.71 -5.87
C VAL A 88 17.20 5.09 -5.34
N THR A 89 17.44 3.85 -5.69
CA THR A 89 18.66 3.12 -5.29
C THR A 89 19.25 2.44 -6.51
N TYR A 90 20.53 2.70 -6.73
CA TYR A 90 21.33 2.03 -7.75
C TYR A 90 22.09 0.88 -7.11
N ARG A 91 22.21 -0.24 -7.82
CA ARG A 91 22.93 -1.42 -7.35
C ARG A 91 23.72 -2.04 -8.49
N LEU A 92 25.00 -2.27 -8.25
CA LEU A 92 25.91 -2.98 -9.14
C LEU A 92 26.16 -4.39 -8.62
N GLU A 93 26.07 -5.38 -9.50
CA GLU A 93 26.45 -6.76 -9.25
C GLU A 93 27.55 -7.17 -10.25
N CYS A 94 28.63 -7.76 -9.73
CA CYS A 94 29.72 -8.34 -10.51
C CYS A 94 29.79 -9.85 -10.21
N ASP A 95 29.63 -10.71 -11.22
CA ASP A 95 29.54 -12.17 -11.08
C ASP A 95 28.55 -12.63 -9.98
N GLY A 96 27.44 -11.91 -9.83
CA GLY A 96 26.40 -12.19 -8.83
C GLY A 96 26.71 -11.69 -7.42
N THR A 97 27.80 -10.96 -7.21
CA THR A 97 28.12 -10.32 -5.92
C THR A 97 27.81 -8.82 -5.98
N VAL A 98 26.99 -8.35 -5.04
CA VAL A 98 26.65 -6.92 -4.88
C VAL A 98 27.89 -6.15 -4.45
N GLN A 99 28.20 -5.06 -5.15
CA GLN A 99 29.32 -4.17 -4.83
C GLN A 99 28.88 -3.06 -3.89
N ASP A 100 29.82 -2.56 -3.07
CA ASP A 100 29.59 -1.43 -2.16
C ASP A 100 29.50 -0.09 -2.91
N ASP A 101 30.18 0.01 -4.05
CA ASP A 101 30.12 1.16 -4.95
C ASP A 101 29.16 0.87 -6.13
N PRO A 102 27.96 1.49 -6.17
CA PRO A 102 27.00 1.29 -7.24
C PRO A 102 27.38 2.01 -8.55
N GLU A 103 28.28 3.00 -8.51
CA GLU A 103 28.77 3.73 -9.68
C GLU A 103 30.06 3.14 -10.26
N GLY A 104 30.67 2.21 -9.53
CA GLY A 104 31.89 1.54 -9.94
C GLY A 104 31.77 0.69 -11.21
N GLU A 105 32.89 0.09 -11.58
CA GLU A 105 32.99 -0.81 -12.72
C GLU A 105 33.44 -2.20 -12.26
N CYS A 106 32.83 -3.24 -12.81
CA CYS A 106 33.34 -4.60 -12.67
C CYS A 106 34.62 -4.77 -13.49
N LEU A 107 35.48 -5.71 -13.10
CA LEU A 107 36.64 -6.08 -13.92
C LEU A 107 36.17 -6.61 -15.29
N GLU A 108 36.95 -6.38 -16.36
CA GLU A 108 36.58 -6.75 -17.75
C GLU A 108 36.26 -8.26 -17.95
N THR A 109 36.67 -9.12 -17.01
CA THR A 109 36.43 -10.56 -17.05
C THR A 109 35.13 -10.99 -16.37
N GLN A 110 34.45 -10.09 -15.68
CA GLN A 110 33.29 -10.38 -14.85
C GLN A 110 31.97 -10.01 -15.56
N GLN A 111 30.92 -10.75 -15.25
CA GLN A 111 29.56 -10.43 -15.71
C GLN A 111 29.01 -9.26 -14.90
N THR A 112 28.77 -8.13 -15.57
CA THR A 112 28.18 -6.93 -14.98
C THR A 112 26.65 -7.00 -15.02
N ALA A 113 25.99 -6.71 -13.90
CA ALA A 113 24.57 -6.43 -13.85
C ALA A 113 24.29 -5.13 -13.07
N LYS A 114 23.67 -4.14 -13.73
CA LYS A 114 23.27 -2.87 -13.09
C LYS A 114 21.77 -2.85 -12.86
N TRP A 115 21.35 -2.42 -11.68
CA TRP A 115 19.96 -2.35 -11.27
C TRP A 115 19.60 -0.94 -10.82
N VAL A 116 18.39 -0.51 -11.15
CA VAL A 116 17.74 0.66 -10.58
C VAL A 116 16.48 0.21 -9.86
N THR A 117 16.31 0.64 -8.61
CA THR A 117 15.14 0.33 -7.78
C THR A 117 14.53 1.61 -7.25
N VAL A 118 13.23 1.75 -7.43
CA VAL A 118 12.41 2.85 -6.93
C VAL A 118 11.56 2.31 -5.79
N THR A 119 11.67 2.97 -4.63
CA THR A 119 10.83 2.70 -3.47
C THR A 119 9.93 3.91 -3.23
N VAL A 120 8.63 3.70 -3.15
CA VAL A 120 7.65 4.73 -2.80
C VAL A 120 6.99 4.34 -1.50
N ASN A 121 7.00 5.25 -0.53
CA ASN A 121 6.39 5.06 0.78
C ASN A 121 5.16 5.95 0.94
N ASP A 122 4.15 5.45 1.63
CA ASP A 122 2.95 6.21 1.99
C ASP A 122 2.39 5.73 3.34
N GLN A 123 1.55 6.56 3.94
CA GLN A 123 0.85 6.27 5.18
C GLN A 123 -0.64 6.23 4.91
N TYR A 124 -1.25 5.07 5.09
CA TYR A 124 -2.70 4.92 4.97
C TYR A 124 -3.36 5.10 6.33
N GLU A 125 -4.20 6.13 6.42
CA GLU A 125 -5.07 6.37 7.57
C GLU A 125 -6.41 5.65 7.37
N PRO A 126 -6.78 4.69 8.25
CA PRO A 126 -8.06 4.02 8.15
C PRO A 126 -9.21 5.00 8.43
N LEU A 127 -10.30 4.87 7.67
CA LEU A 127 -11.47 5.76 7.77
C LEU A 127 -12.24 5.58 9.09
N PHE A 128 -12.09 4.40 9.69
CA PHE A 128 -12.74 4.04 10.93
C PHE A 128 -11.69 3.89 12.03
N ALA A 129 -12.06 4.29 13.25
CA ALA A 129 -11.19 4.23 14.43
C ALA A 129 -10.89 2.77 14.84
N MET A 130 -10.17 2.03 14.00
CA MET A 130 -9.71 0.66 14.24
C MET A 130 -8.70 0.60 15.40
N GLN A 131 -8.18 1.76 15.82
CA GLN A 131 -7.47 1.98 17.07
C GLN A 131 -8.24 1.44 18.31
N LEU A 132 -9.58 1.52 18.33
CA LEU A 132 -10.40 0.93 19.40
C LEU A 132 -10.31 -0.60 19.44
N PHE A 133 -10.11 -1.23 18.28
CA PHE A 133 -10.06 -2.68 18.11
C PHE A 133 -8.63 -3.24 18.10
N LYS A 134 -7.61 -2.39 18.27
CA LYS A 134 -6.17 -2.75 18.23
C LYS A 134 -5.86 -3.79 17.15
N PHE A 135 -6.36 -3.54 15.93
CA PHE A 135 -6.07 -4.43 14.82
C PHE A 135 -4.55 -4.49 14.60
N SER A 136 -4.03 -5.71 14.49
CA SER A 136 -2.60 -5.98 14.33
C SER A 136 -2.06 -5.29 13.06
N GLY A 137 -0.98 -4.53 13.19
CA GLY A 137 -0.29 -3.87 12.07
C GLY A 137 -0.42 -2.35 12.03
N LEU A 138 -1.18 -1.72 12.94
CA LEU A 138 -1.15 -0.28 13.16
C LEU A 138 0.11 0.11 13.97
N GLU A 139 0.87 1.07 13.48
CA GLU A 139 2.00 1.65 14.22
C GLU A 139 1.48 2.54 15.37
N SER A 140 2.37 3.04 16.23
CA SER A 140 2.00 3.92 17.36
C SER A 140 1.31 5.22 16.93
N ASP A 141 1.43 5.60 15.66
CA ASP A 141 0.78 6.76 15.04
C ASP A 141 -0.66 6.49 14.60
N GLY A 142 -1.12 5.23 14.64
CA GLY A 142 -2.46 4.85 14.20
C GLY A 142 -2.62 4.76 12.68
N THR A 143 -1.52 4.69 11.93
CA THR A 143 -1.49 4.56 10.48
C THR A 143 -0.88 3.23 10.04
N TYR A 144 -1.13 2.86 8.78
CA TYR A 144 -0.45 1.75 8.12
C TYR A 144 0.63 2.29 7.18
N HIS A 145 1.89 1.94 7.43
CA HIS A 145 2.99 2.27 6.54
C HIS A 145 2.99 1.30 5.36
N ILE A 146 2.73 1.81 4.16
CA ILE A 146 2.67 1.03 2.93
C ILE A 146 3.85 1.44 2.06
N SER A 147 4.67 0.46 1.67
CA SER A 147 5.77 0.68 0.73
C SER A 147 5.56 -0.16 -0.52
N ALA A 148 5.80 0.43 -1.69
CA ALA A 148 5.93 -0.29 -2.95
C ALA A 148 7.37 -0.19 -3.45
N LYS A 149 7.87 -1.29 -4.02
CA LYS A 149 9.20 -1.36 -4.61
C LYS A 149 9.08 -1.92 -6.01
N ALA A 150 9.64 -1.21 -6.98
CA ALA A 150 9.84 -1.72 -8.32
C ALA A 150 11.31 -1.55 -8.68
N GLY A 151 11.87 -2.49 -9.44
CA GLY A 151 13.24 -2.40 -9.90
C GLY A 151 13.42 -3.08 -11.23
N MET A 152 14.37 -2.61 -12.01
CA MET A 152 14.74 -3.20 -13.29
C MET A 152 16.25 -3.29 -13.45
N ARG A 153 16.68 -4.24 -14.27
CA ARG A 153 18.06 -4.36 -14.72
C ARG A 153 18.27 -3.44 -15.93
N THR A 154 19.31 -2.61 -15.89
CA THR A 154 19.65 -1.64 -16.94
C THR A 154 20.80 -2.11 -17.83
N GLN A 155 21.66 -3.01 -17.35
CA GLN A 155 22.78 -3.62 -18.07
C GLN A 155 23.07 -5.01 -17.51
#